data_AF-A0A9D5GXW2-F1
#
_entry.id   AF-A0A9D5GXW2-F1
#
_cell.length_a   1.000
_cell.length_b   1.000
_cell.length_c   1.000
_cell.angle_alpha   90.00
_cell.angle_beta   90.00
_cell.angle_gamma   90.00
#
_symmetry.space_group_name_H-M   'P 1'
#
loop_
_entity.id
_entity.type
_entity.pdbx_description
1 polymer ?
#
loop_
_entity_poly.entity_id
_entity_poly.type
_entity_poly.pdbx_seq_one_letter_code
_entity_poly.pdbx_strand_id
1 'polypeptide(L)'
;MYTTIIDSMCKDKLVNNACDLYSEMVAKRISPNVFTYTALISGFCIVGRLKEAIDLFNKMTLEKIYPDVYTFSILVDAFCKEGKVKEAQNVLAMMIKKDIKLNVVTYNSLMDGYCHANEVSKANDIFNIMSKRGVIANVRSYNTMIVGFCKVKMVDEAINLFKEMHCRKIIPNTKSPC
;
A
#
# COMPACT_ATOMS: atom_id res chain seq x y z
N MET A 1 -0.42 15.99 -20.25
CA MET A 1 0.70 16.87 -19.85
C MET A 1 0.62 17.24 -18.37
N TYR A 2 -0.44 17.91 -17.88
CA TYR A 2 -0.62 18.22 -16.45
C TYR A 2 -0.39 17.02 -15.52
N THR A 3 -1.12 15.93 -15.73
CA THR A 3 -1.03 14.71 -14.91
C THR A 3 0.40 14.16 -14.79
N THR A 4 1.16 14.14 -15.89
CA THR A 4 2.54 13.63 -15.90
C THR A 4 3.48 14.52 -15.08
N ILE A 5 3.32 15.84 -15.17
CA ILE A 5 4.12 16.79 -14.41
C ILE A 5 3.74 16.73 -12.93
N ILE A 6 2.45 16.65 -12.61
CA ILE A 6 1.93 16.46 -11.25
C ILE A 6 2.50 15.18 -10.64
N ASP A 7 2.48 14.06 -11.36
CA ASP A 7 3.04 12.79 -10.92
C ASP A 7 4.56 12.88 -10.67
N SER A 8 5.31 13.52 -11.57
CA SER A 8 6.73 13.78 -11.36
C SER A 8 6.99 14.61 -10.09
N MET A 9 6.28 15.73 -9.91
CA MET A 9 6.41 16.59 -8.74
C MET A 9 6.05 15.85 -7.44
N CYS A 10 5.02 15.01 -7.46
CA CYS A 10 4.64 14.20 -6.30
C CYS A 10 5.74 13.20 -5.92
N LYS A 11 6.37 12.54 -6.91
CA LYS A 11 7.51 11.64 -6.70
C LYS A 11 8.74 12.36 -6.15
N ASP A 12 8.95 13.61 -6.57
CA ASP A 12 10.03 14.48 -6.09
C ASP A 12 9.69 15.20 -4.77
N LYS A 13 8.58 14.83 -4.11
CA LYS A 13 8.10 15.41 -2.83
C LYS A 13 7.74 16.90 -2.89
N LEU A 14 7.55 17.44 -4.09
CA LEU A 14 7.11 18.81 -4.36
C LEU A 14 5.57 18.90 -4.38
N VAL A 15 4.91 18.35 -3.36
CA VAL A 15 3.44 18.18 -3.35
C VAL A 15 2.69 19.51 -3.40
N ASN A 16 3.23 20.58 -2.81
CA ASN A 16 2.60 21.90 -2.86
C ASN A 16 2.59 22.45 -4.29
N ASN A 17 3.72 22.38 -5.01
CA ASN A 17 3.80 22.77 -6.42
C ASN A 17 2.88 21.91 -7.30
N ALA A 18 2.74 20.61 -6.98
CA ALA A 18 1.80 19.73 -7.65
C ALA A 18 0.34 20.17 -7.43
N CYS A 19 0.00 20.66 -6.24
CA CYS A 19 -1.32 21.22 -5.92
C CYS A 19 -1.58 22.55 -6.63
N ASP A 20 -0.57 23.41 -6.76
CA ASP A 20 -0.69 24.66 -7.53
C ASP A 20 -1.01 24.35 -8.99
N LEU A 21 -0.28 23.38 -9.58
CA LEU A 21 -0.50 22.96 -10.95
C LEU A 21 -1.85 22.25 -11.15
N TYR A 22 -2.30 21.47 -10.17
CA TYR A 22 -3.66 20.92 -10.13
C TYR A 22 -4.72 22.02 -10.09
N SER A 23 -4.51 23.06 -9.28
CA SER A 23 -5.45 24.18 -9.16
C SER A 23 -5.53 24.98 -10.48
N GLU A 24 -4.40 25.18 -11.15
CA GLU A 24 -4.33 25.76 -12.49
C GLU A 24 -5.08 24.91 -13.52
N MET A 25 -4.90 23.58 -13.50
CA MET A 25 -5.59 22.64 -14.38
C MET A 25 -7.12 22.79 -14.25
N VAL A 26 -7.62 22.83 -13.02
CA VAL A 26 -9.05 23.00 -12.71
C VAL A 26 -9.54 24.39 -13.14
N ALA A 27 -8.78 25.46 -12.87
CA ALA A 27 -9.13 26.82 -13.27
C ALA A 27 -9.25 26.97 -14.80
N LYS A 28 -8.41 26.24 -15.55
CA LYS A 28 -8.48 26.14 -17.02
C LYS A 28 -9.56 25.19 -17.54
N ARG A 29 -10.43 24.69 -16.66
CA ARG A 29 -11.53 23.75 -16.96
C ARG A 29 -11.05 22.43 -17.58
N ILE A 30 -9.81 22.03 -17.30
CA ILE A 30 -9.28 20.73 -17.72
C ILE A 30 -9.62 19.74 -16.62
N SER A 31 -10.41 18.71 -16.94
CA SER A 31 -10.90 17.75 -15.96
C SER A 31 -9.78 16.84 -15.43
N PRO A 32 -9.54 16.78 -14.11
CA PRO A 32 -8.66 15.77 -13.53
C PRO A 32 -9.24 14.37 -13.75
N ASN A 33 -8.35 13.38 -13.84
CA ASN A 33 -8.72 11.98 -14.01
C ASN A 33 -8.19 11.12 -12.85
N VAL A 34 -8.44 9.81 -12.90
CA VAL A 34 -7.97 8.84 -11.90
C VAL A 34 -6.47 9.01 -11.62
N PHE A 35 -5.63 9.07 -12.67
CA PHE A 35 -4.18 9.22 -12.53
C PHE A 35 -3.76 10.51 -11.83
N THR A 36 -4.47 11.61 -12.05
CA THR A 36 -4.18 12.91 -11.41
C THR A 36 -4.44 12.84 -9.91
N TYR A 37 -5.56 12.24 -9.51
CA TYR A 37 -5.88 12.01 -8.10
C TYR A 37 -4.93 11.00 -7.46
N THR A 38 -4.67 9.86 -8.09
CA THR A 38 -3.75 8.84 -7.59
C THR A 38 -2.35 9.41 -7.36
N ALA A 39 -1.85 10.25 -8.27
CA ALA A 39 -0.56 10.92 -8.14
C ALA A 39 -0.51 11.85 -6.91
N LEU A 40 -1.51 12.74 -6.76
CA LEU A 40 -1.57 13.66 -5.63
C LEU A 40 -1.72 12.90 -4.30
N ILE A 41 -2.61 11.91 -4.23
CA ILE A 41 -2.80 11.06 -3.05
C ILE A 41 -1.47 10.37 -2.68
N SER A 42 -0.76 9.81 -3.67
CA SER A 42 0.56 9.22 -3.46
C SER A 42 1.56 10.24 -2.91
N GLY A 43 1.63 11.43 -3.51
CA GLY A 43 2.49 12.53 -3.08
C GLY A 43 2.25 12.93 -1.63
N PHE A 44 0.98 13.11 -1.24
CA PHE A 44 0.59 13.42 0.14
C PHE A 44 0.97 12.30 1.11
N CYS A 45 0.76 11.03 0.75
CA CYS A 45 1.20 9.89 1.56
C CYS A 45 2.74 9.85 1.71
N ILE A 46 3.50 10.14 0.66
CA ILE A 46 4.98 10.14 0.68
C ILE A 46 5.52 11.20 1.65
N VAL A 47 4.87 12.35 1.75
CA VAL A 47 5.29 13.44 2.67
C VAL A 47 4.63 13.35 4.05
N GLY A 48 3.94 12.25 4.38
CA GLY A 48 3.30 12.03 5.69
C GLY A 48 2.03 12.84 5.94
N ARG A 49 1.46 13.46 4.90
CA ARG A 49 0.25 14.29 4.97
C ARG A 49 -1.00 13.45 4.67
N LEU A 50 -1.22 12.43 5.48
CA LEU A 50 -2.26 11.42 5.25
C LEU A 50 -3.69 12.01 5.24
N LYS A 51 -3.94 13.07 6.02
CA LYS A 51 -5.26 13.72 6.07
C LYS A 51 -5.65 14.28 4.71
N GLU A 52 -4.75 15.04 4.07
CA GLU A 52 -4.97 15.60 2.75
C GLU A 52 -5.12 14.50 1.67
N ALA A 53 -4.39 13.39 1.82
CA ALA A 53 -4.55 12.23 0.94
C ALA A 53 -5.97 11.64 1.01
N ILE A 54 -6.52 11.51 2.23
CA ILE A 54 -7.90 11.04 2.46
C ILE A 54 -8.92 12.04 1.91
N ASP A 55 -8.71 13.34 2.13
CA ASP A 55 -9.59 14.40 1.62
C ASP A 55 -9.66 14.36 0.09
N LEU A 56 -8.53 14.16 -0.59
CA LEU A 56 -8.49 13.98 -2.05
C LEU A 56 -9.19 12.70 -2.51
N PHE A 57 -9.02 11.59 -1.79
CA PHE A 57 -9.72 10.34 -2.10
C PHE A 57 -11.26 10.49 -1.99
N ASN A 58 -11.72 11.20 -0.96
CA ASN A 58 -13.13 11.51 -0.79
C ASN A 58 -13.63 12.43 -1.92
N LYS A 59 -12.86 13.48 -2.25
CA LYS A 59 -13.17 14.39 -3.36
C LYS A 59 -13.31 13.66 -4.69
N MET A 60 -12.34 12.82 -5.03
CA MET A 60 -12.36 11.94 -6.20
C MET A 60 -13.66 11.13 -6.29
N THR A 61 -14.08 10.55 -5.17
CA THR A 61 -15.32 9.74 -5.09
C THR A 61 -16.58 10.60 -5.28
N LEU A 62 -16.62 11.79 -4.68
CA LEU A 62 -17.73 12.75 -4.84
C LEU A 62 -17.85 13.26 -6.28
N GLU A 63 -16.72 13.43 -6.97
CA GLU A 63 -16.66 13.79 -8.39
C GLU A 63 -16.96 12.60 -9.34
N LYS A 64 -17.34 11.44 -8.80
CA LYS A 64 -17.62 10.20 -9.54
C LYS A 64 -16.43 9.71 -10.37
N ILE A 65 -15.21 10.07 -9.98
CA ILE A 65 -13.97 9.52 -10.53
C ILE A 65 -13.64 8.29 -9.68
N TYR A 66 -13.77 7.10 -10.25
CA TYR A 66 -13.64 5.88 -9.46
C TYR A 66 -12.18 5.52 -9.19
N PRO A 67 -11.78 5.34 -7.91
CA PRO A 67 -10.45 4.86 -7.56
C PRO A 67 -10.21 3.46 -8.12
N ASP A 68 -8.99 3.22 -8.58
CA ASP A 68 -8.51 1.92 -9.04
C ASP A 68 -7.74 1.16 -7.95
N VAL A 69 -7.29 -0.06 -8.28
CA VAL A 69 -6.52 -0.90 -7.36
C VAL A 69 -5.29 -0.18 -6.82
N TYR A 70 -4.61 0.65 -7.63
CA TYR A 70 -3.42 1.38 -7.23
C TYR A 70 -3.73 2.44 -6.17
N THR A 71 -4.81 3.20 -6.39
CA THR A 71 -5.26 4.23 -5.44
C THR A 71 -5.58 3.63 -4.08
N PHE A 72 -6.29 2.49 -4.07
CA PHE A 72 -6.56 1.78 -2.83
C PHE A 72 -5.29 1.20 -2.18
N SER A 73 -4.39 0.59 -2.96
CA SER A 73 -3.11 0.06 -2.45
C SER A 73 -2.27 1.15 -1.78
N ILE A 74 -2.24 2.37 -2.34
CA ILE A 74 -1.52 3.52 -1.74
C ILE A 74 -2.09 3.86 -0.37
N LEU A 75 -3.41 3.92 -0.23
CA LEU A 75 -4.05 4.24 1.04
C LEU A 75 -3.80 3.14 2.08
N VAL A 76 -3.93 1.87 1.70
CA VAL A 76 -3.61 0.75 2.60
C VAL A 76 -2.17 0.83 3.09
N ASP A 77 -1.22 1.05 2.19
CA ASP A 77 0.19 1.20 2.54
C ASP A 77 0.44 2.37 3.48
N ALA A 78 -0.17 3.53 3.20
CA ALA A 78 -0.03 4.72 4.03
C ALA A 78 -0.62 4.51 5.44
N PHE A 79 -1.82 3.92 5.54
CA PHE A 79 -2.42 3.59 6.84
C PHE A 79 -1.57 2.60 7.64
N CYS A 80 -1.03 1.56 6.99
CA CYS A 80 -0.17 0.58 7.66
C CYS A 80 1.14 1.21 8.17
N LYS A 81 1.76 2.11 7.38
CA LYS A 81 2.98 2.83 7.79
C LYS A 81 2.76 3.76 8.97
N GLU A 82 1.57 4.35 9.07
CA GLU A 82 1.15 5.19 10.20
C GLU A 82 0.64 4.38 11.40
N GLY A 83 0.71 3.03 11.37
CA GLY A 83 0.20 2.15 12.43
C GLY A 83 -1.33 2.07 12.51
N LYS A 84 -2.04 2.68 11.56
CA LYS A 84 -3.52 2.75 11.47
C LYS A 84 -4.10 1.51 10.78
N VAL A 85 -3.82 0.34 11.35
CA VAL A 85 -4.14 -0.95 10.72
C VAL A 85 -5.66 -1.16 10.57
N LYS A 86 -6.48 -0.63 11.49
CA LYS A 86 -7.95 -0.72 11.40
C LYS A 86 -8.49 0.02 10.19
N GLU A 87 -7.94 1.20 9.91
CA GLU A 87 -8.28 2.01 8.75
C GLU A 87 -7.84 1.32 7.46
N ALA A 88 -6.64 0.70 7.45
CA ALA A 88 -6.20 -0.14 6.33
C ALA A 88 -7.16 -1.32 6.05
N GLN A 89 -7.68 -1.97 7.10
CA GLN A 89 -8.71 -3.01 6.96
C GLN A 89 -10.01 -2.48 6.36
N ASN A 90 -10.45 -1.28 6.77
CA ASN A 90 -11.65 -0.65 6.21
C ASN A 90 -11.50 -0.39 4.71
N VAL A 91 -10.33 0.10 4.28
CA VAL A 91 -10.02 0.29 2.85
C VAL A 91 -10.08 -1.04 2.10
N LEU A 92 -9.53 -2.12 2.67
CA LEU A 92 -9.60 -3.46 2.08
C LEU A 92 -11.05 -3.99 1.99
N ALA A 93 -11.87 -3.77 3.01
CA ALA A 93 -13.28 -4.13 2.97
C ALA A 93 -14.02 -3.39 1.84
N MET A 94 -13.67 -2.12 1.59
CA MET A 94 -14.19 -1.38 0.44
C MET A 94 -13.74 -1.97 -0.89
N MET A 95 -12.48 -2.38 -1.03
CA MET A 95 -11.99 -3.05 -2.24
C MET A 95 -12.77 -4.35 -2.51
N ILE A 96 -12.95 -5.19 -1.49
CA ILE A 96 -13.70 -6.45 -1.61
C ILE A 96 -15.16 -6.19 -1.99
N LYS A 97 -15.82 -5.22 -1.34
CA LYS A 97 -17.21 -4.85 -1.65
C LYS A 97 -17.38 -4.36 -3.08
N LYS A 98 -16.33 -3.78 -3.67
CA LYS A 98 -16.29 -3.28 -5.05
C LYS A 98 -15.77 -4.31 -6.05
N ASP A 99 -15.56 -5.56 -5.63
CA ASP A 99 -14.96 -6.65 -6.42
C ASP A 99 -13.58 -6.29 -7.02
N ILE A 100 -12.82 -5.44 -6.32
CA ILE A 100 -11.47 -5.05 -6.71
C ILE A 100 -10.51 -6.12 -6.18
N LYS A 101 -9.88 -6.84 -7.11
CA LYS A 101 -8.90 -7.87 -6.77
C LYS A 101 -7.66 -7.25 -6.12
N LEU A 102 -7.38 -7.69 -4.89
CA LEU A 102 -6.17 -7.34 -4.16
C LEU A 102 -4.93 -7.91 -4.85
N ASN A 103 -3.85 -7.13 -4.90
CA ASN A 103 -2.55 -7.56 -5.43
C ASN A 103 -1.57 -7.86 -4.29
N VAL A 104 -0.40 -8.40 -4.64
CA VAL A 104 0.67 -8.72 -3.67
C VAL A 104 1.14 -7.51 -2.86
N VAL A 105 1.09 -6.30 -3.42
CA VAL A 105 1.49 -5.08 -2.72
C VAL A 105 0.54 -4.81 -1.56
N THR A 106 -0.77 -4.89 -1.77
CA THR A 106 -1.75 -4.65 -0.71
C THR A 106 -1.64 -5.67 0.42
N TYR A 107 -1.43 -6.96 0.10
CA TYR A 107 -1.21 -7.99 1.11
C TYR A 107 0.06 -7.74 1.93
N ASN A 108 1.17 -7.40 1.26
CA ASN A 108 2.43 -7.13 1.92
C ASN A 108 2.34 -5.93 2.86
N SER A 109 1.66 -4.86 2.46
CA SER A 109 1.47 -3.68 3.33
C SER A 109 0.68 -4.03 4.59
N LEU A 110 -0.36 -4.86 4.50
CA LEU A 110 -1.12 -5.31 5.67
C LEU A 110 -0.32 -6.20 6.62
N MET A 111 0.40 -7.16 6.06
CA MET A 111 1.30 -8.01 6.85
C MET A 111 2.33 -7.16 7.59
N ASP A 112 2.91 -6.18 6.90
CA ASP A 112 3.87 -5.24 7.47
C ASP A 112 3.22 -4.41 8.60
N GLY A 113 2.02 -3.87 8.37
CA GLY A 113 1.26 -3.13 9.39
C GLY A 113 0.99 -3.96 10.65
N TYR A 114 0.55 -5.21 10.50
CA TYR A 114 0.35 -6.10 11.66
C TYR A 114 1.65 -6.47 12.36
N CYS A 115 2.73 -6.73 11.61
CA CYS A 115 4.05 -6.98 12.20
C CYS A 115 4.55 -5.76 12.99
N HIS A 116 4.30 -4.54 12.52
CA HIS A 116 4.63 -3.30 13.25
C HIS A 116 3.76 -3.11 14.50
N ALA A 117 2.50 -3.55 14.47
CA ALA A 117 1.60 -3.56 15.62
C ALA A 117 1.86 -4.70 16.63
N ASN A 118 2.93 -5.49 16.45
CA ASN A 118 3.24 -6.72 17.20
C ASN A 118 2.13 -7.79 17.13
N GLU A 119 1.26 -7.75 16.12
CA GLU A 119 0.17 -8.69 15.89
C GLU A 119 0.55 -9.74 14.83
N VAL A 120 1.71 -10.40 15.00
CA VAL A 120 2.29 -11.31 13.99
C VAL A 120 1.36 -12.47 13.62
N SER A 121 0.51 -12.93 14.55
CA SER A 121 -0.53 -13.93 14.26
C SER A 121 -1.49 -13.47 13.16
N LYS A 122 -1.95 -12.21 13.23
CA LYS A 122 -2.81 -11.62 12.19
C LYS A 122 -2.06 -11.43 10.88
N ALA A 123 -0.77 -11.06 10.93
CA ALA A 123 0.06 -10.99 9.73
C ALA A 123 0.12 -12.36 9.01
N ASN A 124 0.24 -13.44 9.79
CA ASN A 124 0.24 -14.81 9.28
C ASN A 124 -1.12 -15.20 8.68
N ASP A 125 -2.23 -14.79 9.30
CA ASP A 125 -3.57 -14.98 8.73
C ASP A 125 -3.69 -14.30 7.36
N ILE A 126 -3.20 -13.06 7.23
CA ILE A 126 -3.18 -12.34 5.96
C ILE A 126 -2.33 -13.07 4.91
N PHE A 127 -1.15 -13.58 5.28
CA PHE A 127 -0.30 -14.37 4.39
C PHE A 127 -0.98 -15.67 3.91
N ASN A 128 -1.71 -16.34 4.79
CA ASN A 128 -2.50 -17.52 4.44
C ASN A 128 -3.69 -17.19 3.52
N ILE A 129 -4.39 -16.08 3.79
CA ILE A 129 -5.48 -15.59 2.94
C ILE A 129 -4.97 -15.26 1.54
N MET A 130 -3.80 -14.61 1.44
CA MET A 130 -3.15 -14.30 0.16
C MET A 130 -2.98 -15.57 -0.69
N SER A 131 -2.45 -16.63 -0.10
CA SER A 131 -2.27 -17.93 -0.75
C SER A 131 -3.61 -18.58 -1.14
N LYS A 132 -4.60 -18.58 -0.25
CA LYS A 132 -5.95 -19.12 -0.51
C LYS A 132 -6.67 -18.42 -1.65
N ARG A 133 -6.40 -17.12 -1.87
CA ARG A 133 -6.95 -16.35 -2.99
C ARG A 133 -6.11 -16.44 -4.28
N GLY A 134 -5.10 -17.30 -4.32
CA GLY A 134 -4.26 -17.52 -5.49
C GLY A 134 -3.33 -16.35 -5.81
N VAL A 135 -3.03 -15.47 -4.84
CA VAL A 135 -2.05 -14.41 -5.03
C VAL A 135 -0.68 -14.95 -4.63
N ILE A 136 0.27 -14.93 -5.57
CA ILE A 136 1.60 -15.52 -5.38
C ILE A 136 2.46 -14.62 -4.49
N ALA A 137 2.88 -15.15 -3.34
CA ALA A 137 3.83 -14.51 -2.43
C ALA A 137 5.17 -14.26 -3.12
N ASN A 138 5.75 -13.09 -2.89
CA ASN A 138 7.06 -12.72 -3.44
C ASN A 138 8.11 -12.59 -2.33
N VAL A 139 9.35 -12.23 -2.69
CA VAL A 139 10.46 -12.02 -1.76
C VAL A 139 10.07 -11.12 -0.58
N ARG A 140 9.35 -10.02 -0.85
CA ARG A 140 8.90 -9.09 0.19
C ARG A 140 7.90 -9.75 1.14
N SER A 141 6.95 -10.54 0.63
CA SER A 141 5.97 -11.27 1.45
C SER A 141 6.67 -12.17 2.49
N TYR A 142 7.60 -13.01 2.03
CA TYR A 142 8.35 -13.91 2.92
C TYR A 142 9.21 -13.14 3.90
N ASN A 143 9.94 -12.13 3.44
CA ASN A 143 10.79 -11.32 4.31
C ASN A 143 10.02 -10.62 5.42
N THR A 144 8.86 -10.03 5.11
CA THR A 144 8.00 -9.39 6.11
C THR A 144 7.60 -10.38 7.19
N MET A 145 7.19 -11.61 6.83
CA MET A 145 6.82 -12.63 7.80
C MET A 145 8.01 -13.15 8.61
N ILE A 146 9.14 -13.42 7.97
CA ILE A 146 10.36 -13.90 8.64
C ILE A 146 10.81 -12.87 9.68
N VAL A 147 10.88 -11.58 9.30
CA VAL A 147 11.20 -10.50 10.23
C VAL A 147 10.16 -10.41 11.35
N GLY A 148 8.88 -10.54 11.02
CA GLY A 148 7.79 -10.58 12.01
C GLY A 148 7.97 -11.70 13.05
N PHE A 149 8.18 -12.94 12.61
CA PHE A 149 8.40 -14.08 13.49
C PHE A 149 9.67 -13.95 14.34
N CYS A 150 10.77 -13.45 13.76
CA CYS A 150 11.98 -13.15 14.53
C CYS A 150 11.73 -12.13 15.65
N LYS A 151 10.94 -11.07 15.40
CA LYS A 151 10.59 -10.05 16.41
C LYS A 151 9.84 -10.64 17.61
N VAL A 152 8.99 -11.64 17.39
CA VAL A 152 8.24 -12.33 18.46
C VAL A 152 8.93 -13.61 18.96
N LYS A 153 10.21 -13.81 18.63
CA LYS A 153 11.04 -14.97 19.04
C LYS A 153 10.50 -16.34 18.60
N MET A 154 9.67 -16.36 17.55
CA MET A 154 9.16 -17.58 16.90
C MET A 154 10.13 -18.03 15.80
N VAL A 155 11.33 -18.45 16.21
CA VAL A 155 12.45 -18.70 15.30
C VAL A 155 12.22 -19.92 14.40
N ASP A 156 11.53 -20.95 14.90
CA ASP A 156 11.24 -22.16 14.14
C ASP A 156 10.32 -21.87 12.94
N GLU A 157 9.30 -21.03 13.14
CA GLU A 157 8.40 -20.57 12.09
C GLU A 157 9.13 -19.73 11.04
N ALA A 158 10.05 -18.86 11.48
CA ALA A 158 10.89 -18.07 10.59
C ALA A 158 11.79 -18.97 9.71
N ILE A 159 12.42 -19.99 10.31
CA ILE A 159 13.26 -20.97 9.58
C ILE A 159 12.41 -21.79 8.60
N ASN A 160 11.22 -22.21 9.00
CA ASN A 160 10.31 -22.98 8.14
C ASN A 160 9.89 -22.17 6.90
N LEU A 161 9.53 -20.89 7.08
CA LEU A 161 9.22 -20.01 5.95
C LEU A 161 10.44 -19.76 5.05
N PHE A 162 11.64 -19.62 5.61
CA PHE A 162 12.86 -19.46 4.83
C PHE A 162 13.16 -20.70 3.97
N LYS A 163 12.93 -21.91 4.50
CA LYS A 163 13.04 -23.16 3.73
C LYS A 163 11.98 -23.24 2.63
N GLU A 164 10.73 -22.88 2.94
CA GLU A 164 9.64 -22.87 1.96
C GLU A 164 9.94 -21.92 0.79
N MET A 165 10.50 -20.75 1.08
CA MET A 165 10.93 -19.77 0.08
C MET A 165 11.91 -20.38 -0.95
N HIS A 166 12.88 -21.17 -0.49
CA HIS A 166 13.82 -21.88 -1.36
C HIS A 166 13.14 -22.98 -2.19
N CYS A 167 12.25 -23.76 -1.58
CA CYS A 167 11.48 -24.79 -2.30
C CYS A 167 10.65 -24.19 -3.44
N ARG A 168 10.16 -22.96 -3.27
CA ARG A 168 9.42 -22.20 -4.30
C ARG A 168 10.32 -21.45 -5.29
N LYS A 169 11.65 -21.65 -5.24
CA LYS A 169 12.66 -20.96 -6.08
C LYS A 169 12.60 -19.43 -5.98
N ILE A 170 12.16 -18.90 -4.83
CA ILE A 170 12.18 -17.48 -4.55
C ILE A 170 13.53 -17.16 -3.91
N ILE A 171 14.34 -16.30 -4.54
CA ILE A 171 15.70 -15.99 -4.06
C ILE A 171 15.61 -14.99 -2.89
N PRO A 172 16.12 -15.32 -1.68
CA PRO A 172 16.19 -14.39 -0.57
C PRO A 172 17.05 -13.17 -0.89
N ASN A 173 16.67 -12.00 -0.36
CA ASN A 173 17.55 -10.85 -0.43
C ASN A 173 18.65 -10.95 0.65
N THR A 174 19.82 -10.38 0.38
CA THR A 174 21.00 -10.47 1.26
C THR A 174 20.99 -9.48 2.42
N LYS A 175 19.85 -8.85 2.76
CA LYS A 175 19.78 -7.97 3.93
C LYS A 175 19.52 -8.80 5.19
N SER A 176 20.61 -9.21 5.83
CA SER A 176 20.65 -9.69 7.20
C SER A 176 19.99 -8.66 8.14
N PRO A 177 19.11 -9.08 9.06
CA PRO A 177 18.65 -8.19 10.13
C PRO A 177 19.80 -8.01 11.13
N CYS A 178 20.32 -6.79 11.20
CA CYS A 178 20.99 -6.25 12.38
C CYS A 178 20.27 -4.95 12.72
#